data_AF-A0A6P7QRF8-F1
#
_entry.id   AF-A0A6P7QRF8-F1
#
_cell.length_a   1.000
_cell.length_b   1.000
_cell.length_c   1.000
_cell.angle_alpha   90.00
_cell.angle_beta   90.00
_cell.angle_gamma   90.00
#
_symmetry.space_group_name_H-M   'P 1'
#
loop_
_entity.id
_entity.type
_entity.pdbx_description
1 polymer ?
#
loop_
_entity_poly.entity_id
_entity_poly.type
_entity_poly.pdbx_seq_one_letter_code
_entity_poly.pdbx_strand_id
1 'polypeptide(L)'
;MISIDELDKMTGTDSNCPNNEPNFFRKHLCDDTKEAAFLNRAARKLKQFLKMNISEEFNVHLLTVSQGTQTLVNCTSKEEKNVKEQKKNDACFLKRLLREIKTCWNKILKGSI
;
A
#
# COMPACT_ATOMS: atom_id res chain seq x y z
N MET A 1 -6.21 11.17 3.56
CA MET A 1 -7.07 10.07 3.12
C MET A 1 -7.63 10.27 1.70
N ILE A 2 -7.92 11.52 1.30
CA ILE A 2 -8.44 11.89 -0.04
C ILE A 2 -7.73 11.15 -1.19
N SER A 3 -6.39 11.24 -1.29
CA SER A 3 -5.67 10.55 -2.38
C SER A 3 -5.81 9.03 -2.39
N ILE A 4 -6.06 8.37 -1.24
CA ILE A 4 -6.34 6.93 -1.20
C ILE A 4 -7.73 6.65 -1.77
N ASP A 5 -8.71 7.49 -1.45
CA ASP A 5 -10.08 7.36 -1.97
C ASP A 5 -10.14 7.60 -3.48
N GLU A 6 -9.38 8.58 -4.00
CA GLU A 6 -9.26 8.80 -5.45
C GLU A 6 -8.57 7.62 -6.15
N LEU A 7 -7.50 7.06 -5.57
CA LEU A 7 -6.85 5.88 -6.13
C LEU A 7 -7.79 4.67 -6.19
N ASP A 8 -8.61 4.46 -5.17
CA ASP A 8 -9.58 3.35 -5.12
C ASP A 8 -10.61 3.47 -6.25
N LYS A 9 -11.14 4.68 -6.49
CA LYS A 9 -12.03 4.97 -7.63
C LYS A 9 -11.34 4.69 -8.97
N MET A 10 -10.09 5.11 -9.13
CA MET A 10 -9.33 4.94 -10.37
C MET A 10 -8.91 3.49 -10.64
N THR A 11 -8.77 2.65 -9.60
CA THR A 11 -8.46 1.22 -9.76
C THR A 11 -9.63 0.35 -10.23
N GLY A 12 -10.84 0.91 -10.37
CA GLY A 12 -12.02 0.23 -10.93
C GLY A 12 -12.72 -0.75 -9.97
N THR A 13 -13.84 -1.32 -10.43
CA THR A 13 -14.65 -2.33 -9.71
C THR A 13 -13.89 -3.63 -9.49
N ASP A 14 -14.37 -4.49 -8.58
CA ASP A 14 -13.78 -5.79 -8.29
C ASP A 14 -13.75 -6.67 -9.55
N SER A 15 -12.68 -6.53 -10.34
CA SER A 15 -12.29 -7.51 -11.34
C SER A 15 -12.20 -8.89 -10.69
N ASN A 16 -12.32 -9.98 -11.47
CA ASN A 16 -12.15 -11.39 -11.05
C ASN A 16 -10.76 -11.65 -10.44
N CYS A 17 -10.47 -11.06 -9.28
CA CYS A 17 -9.22 -11.17 -8.58
C CYS A 17 -9.18 -12.56 -7.94
N PRO A 18 -8.05 -13.26 -8.03
CA PRO A 18 -7.93 -14.56 -7.40
C PRO A 18 -8.09 -14.41 -5.88
N ASN A 19 -8.89 -15.29 -5.27
CA ASN A 19 -9.10 -15.34 -3.81
C ASN A 19 -7.82 -15.68 -3.03
N ASN A 20 -6.76 -16.09 -3.73
CA ASN A 20 -5.48 -16.45 -3.12
C ASN A 20 -4.80 -15.22 -2.53
N GLU A 21 -4.54 -15.28 -1.23
CA GLU A 21 -3.86 -14.20 -0.53
C GLU A 21 -2.40 -14.03 -1.00
N PRO A 22 -2.01 -12.82 -1.44
CA PRO A 22 -0.62 -12.55 -1.79
C PRO A 22 0.32 -12.71 -0.59
N ASN A 23 1.50 -13.29 -0.82
CA ASN A 23 2.51 -13.55 0.22
C ASN A 23 2.90 -12.29 1.01
N PHE A 24 2.87 -11.12 0.37
CA PHE A 24 3.11 -9.84 1.01
C PHE A 24 2.23 -9.63 2.26
N PHE A 25 0.92 -9.85 2.14
CA PHE A 25 -0.03 -9.64 3.24
C PHE A 25 0.10 -10.72 4.32
N ARG A 26 0.55 -11.93 3.97
CA ARG A 26 0.87 -12.98 4.96
C ARG A 26 2.12 -12.66 5.78
N LYS A 27 3.13 -12.06 5.15
CA LYS A 27 4.41 -11.72 5.79
C LYS A 27 4.37 -10.40 6.54
N HIS A 28 3.53 -9.48 6.09
CA HIS A 28 3.48 -8.11 6.58
C HIS A 28 2.03 -7.77 6.92
N LEU A 29 1.73 -7.82 8.22
CA LEU A 29 0.42 -7.55 8.78
C LEU A 29 0.43 -6.19 9.45
N CYS A 30 -0.71 -5.48 9.37
CA CYS A 30 -0.97 -4.33 10.22
C CYS A 30 -1.44 -4.81 11.61
N ASP A 31 -0.50 -5.30 12.42
CA ASP A 31 -0.74 -5.66 13.83
C ASP A 31 -0.51 -4.46 14.78
N ASP A 32 -1.05 -4.48 16.00
CA ASP A 32 -0.99 -3.40 17.02
C ASP A 32 0.42 -2.91 17.38
N THR A 33 1.45 -3.66 17.00
CA THR A 33 2.85 -3.37 17.34
C THR A 33 3.69 -3.05 16.11
N LYS A 34 3.12 -3.19 14.91
CA LYS A 34 3.83 -3.12 13.63
C LYS A 34 3.07 -2.31 12.59
N GLU A 35 2.08 -1.49 12.95
CA GLU A 35 1.37 -0.66 11.97
C GLU A 35 2.33 0.24 11.20
N ALA A 36 3.25 0.93 11.89
CA ALA A 36 4.25 1.79 11.27
C ALA A 36 5.18 1.01 10.31
N ALA A 37 5.60 -0.18 10.71
CA ALA A 37 6.46 -1.04 9.89
C ALA A 37 5.72 -1.56 8.64
N PHE A 38 4.46 -1.96 8.80
CA PHE A 38 3.58 -2.34 7.68
C PHE A 38 3.40 -1.17 6.72
N LEU A 39 3.00 0.00 7.20
CA LEU A 39 2.77 1.20 6.40
C LEU A 39 4.03 1.62 5.64
N ASN A 40 5.22 1.56 6.27
CA ASN A 40 6.48 1.87 5.59
C ASN A 40 6.75 0.89 4.43
N ARG A 41 6.58 -0.43 4.65
CA ARG A 41 6.74 -1.44 3.60
C ARG A 41 5.71 -1.29 2.49
N ALA A 42 4.44 -1.07 2.84
CA ALA A 42 3.35 -0.86 1.91
C ALA A 42 3.58 0.38 1.04
N ALA A 43 4.07 1.48 1.61
CA ALA A 43 4.42 2.68 0.88
C ALA A 43 5.61 2.48 -0.09
N ARG A 44 6.63 1.70 0.31
CA ARG A 44 7.71 1.29 -0.61
C ARG A 44 7.16 0.43 -1.76
N LYS A 45 6.21 -0.45 -1.48
CA LYS A 45 5.54 -1.30 -2.48
C LYS A 45 4.70 -0.47 -3.45
N LEU A 46 3.95 0.53 -2.96
CA LEU A 46 3.19 1.47 -3.79
C LEU A 46 4.08 2.13 -4.84
N LYS A 47 5.27 2.65 -4.48
CA LYS A 47 6.19 3.27 -5.44
C LYS A 47 6.55 2.37 -6.65
N GLN A 48 6.46 1.05 -6.51
CA GLN A 48 6.73 0.12 -7.61
C GLN A 48 5.63 0.15 -8.69
N PHE A 49 4.43 0.63 -8.36
CA PHE A 49 3.29 0.75 -9.29
C PHE A 49 3.37 1.97 -10.19
N LEU A 50 4.24 2.95 -9.89
CA LEU A 50 4.49 4.10 -10.79
C LEU A 50 5.00 3.65 -12.17
N LYS A 51 5.63 2.48 -12.25
CA LYS A 51 6.10 1.89 -13.51
C LYS A 51 4.98 1.38 -14.41
N MET A 52 3.74 1.30 -13.92
CA MET A 52 2.59 0.84 -14.71
C MET A 52 2.02 1.90 -15.64
N ASN A 53 2.40 3.18 -15.48
CA ASN A 53 1.98 4.30 -16.33
C ASN A 53 0.45 4.31 -16.62
N ILE A 54 -0.36 4.20 -15.57
CA ILE A 54 -1.83 4.17 -15.70
C ILE A 54 -2.37 5.53 -16.15
N SER A 55 -2.05 6.61 -15.42
CA SER A 55 -2.29 8.00 -15.81
C SER A 55 -1.40 8.93 -14.98
N GLU A 56 -1.23 10.19 -15.43
CA GLU A 56 -0.48 11.19 -14.67
C GLU A 56 -1.14 11.51 -13.31
N GLU A 57 -2.45 11.72 -13.31
CA GLU A 57 -3.24 11.96 -12.10
C GLU A 57 -3.13 10.80 -11.10
N PHE A 58 -3.23 9.56 -11.59
CA PHE A 58 -3.02 8.36 -10.78
C PHE A 58 -1.65 8.35 -10.12
N ASN A 59 -0.61 8.68 -10.88
CA ASN A 59 0.77 8.75 -10.39
C ASN A 59 0.95 9.84 -9.32
N VAL A 60 0.30 11.00 -9.46
CA VAL A 60 0.32 12.08 -8.46
C VAL A 60 -0.27 11.62 -7.13
N HIS A 61 -1.46 10.99 -7.15
CA HIS A 61 -2.07 10.48 -5.93
C HIS A 61 -1.23 9.36 -5.31
N LEU A 62 -0.69 8.46 -6.12
CA LEU A 62 0.12 7.34 -5.65
C LEU A 62 1.43 7.81 -5.02
N LEU A 63 2.09 8.81 -5.61
CA LEU A 63 3.26 9.47 -5.03
C LEU A 63 2.90 10.15 -3.71
N THR A 64 1.80 10.90 -3.68
CA THR A 64 1.31 11.59 -2.47
C THR A 64 1.11 10.61 -1.32
N VAL A 65 0.41 9.49 -1.56
CA VAL A 65 0.15 8.46 -0.53
C VAL A 65 1.45 7.80 -0.09
N SER A 66 2.30 7.39 -1.04
CA SER A 66 3.52 6.64 -0.70
C SER A 66 4.56 7.51 0.03
N GLN A 67 4.86 8.71 -0.46
CA GLN A 67 5.81 9.62 0.18
C GLN A 67 5.26 10.14 1.51
N GLY A 68 4.00 10.61 1.52
CA GLY A 68 3.36 11.10 2.74
C GLY A 68 3.33 10.04 3.84
N THR A 69 3.00 8.78 3.50
CA THR A 69 3.03 7.68 4.46
C THR A 69 4.44 7.46 5.02
N GLN A 70 5.47 7.42 4.17
CA GLN A 70 6.86 7.23 4.60
C GLN A 70 7.34 8.35 5.53
N THR A 71 7.00 9.60 5.20
CA THR A 71 7.35 10.76 6.02
C THR A 71 6.69 10.70 7.39
N LEU A 72 5.40 10.34 7.45
CA LEU A 72 4.65 10.29 8.71
C LEU A 72 5.05 9.14 9.63
N VAL A 73 5.38 7.97 9.08
CA VAL A 73 5.74 6.79 9.90
C VAL A 73 7.23 6.73 10.29
N ASN A 74 8.05 7.68 9.79
CA ASN A 74 9.49 7.86 10.01
C ASN A 74 10.24 6.61 10.49
N CYS A 75 10.17 5.53 9.71
CA CYS A 75 10.76 4.25 10.06
C CYS A 75 12.20 4.16 9.54
N THR A 76 13.18 4.14 10.45
CA THR A 76 14.62 3.89 10.17
C THR A 76 14.94 2.42 9.85
N SER A 77 13.92 1.59 9.58
CA SER A 77 14.08 0.15 9.36
C SER A 77 15.10 -0.11 8.25
N LYS A 78 16.14 -0.89 8.60
CA LYS A 78 17.18 -1.42 7.69
C LYS A 78 16.52 -1.81 6.38
N GLU A 79 17.06 -1.33 5.27
CA GLU A 79 16.60 -1.69 3.94
C GLU A 79 16.55 -3.21 3.81
N GLU A 80 15.36 -3.79 3.89
CA GLU A 80 15.14 -5.13 3.38
C GLU A 80 15.47 -5.03 1.90
N LYS A 81 16.61 -5.64 1.52
CA LYS A 81 17.00 -5.82 0.12
C LYS A 81 15.76 -6.19 -0.65
N ASN A 82 15.52 -5.56 -1.81
CA ASN A 82 14.47 -5.92 -2.75
C ASN A 82 14.66 -7.41 -3.13
N VAL A 83 14.19 -8.32 -2.27
CA VAL A 83 14.05 -9.72 -2.61
C VAL A 83 13.03 -9.67 -3.72
N LYS A 84 13.47 -10.09 -4.91
CA LYS A 84 12.70 -10.09 -6.15
C LYS A 84 11.44 -10.91 -5.94
N GLU A 85 10.42 -10.33 -5.30
CA GLU A 85 9.11 -10.93 -5.19
C GLU A 85 8.47 -10.74 -6.56
N GLN A 86 8.76 -11.68 -7.45
CA GLN A 86 8.34 -11.75 -8.86
C GLN A 86 6.82 -11.99 -9.01
N LYS A 87 5.99 -11.45 -8.13
CA LYS A 87 4.56 -11.32 -8.42
C LYS A 87 4.36 -10.01 -9.16
N LYS A 88 3.83 -10.10 -10.39
CA LYS A 88 3.45 -8.95 -11.21
C LYS A 88 2.69 -7.97 -10.34
N ASN A 89 3.15 -6.71 -10.30
CA ASN A 89 2.37 -5.61 -9.78
C ASN A 89 1.12 -5.53 -10.68
N ASP A 90 0.01 -6.09 -10.20
CA ASP A 90 -1.26 -6.12 -10.90
C ASP A 90 -2.30 -5.25 -10.18
N ALA A 91 -3.37 -4.91 -10.88
CA ALA A 91 -4.40 -4.02 -10.36
C ALA A 91 -5.09 -4.60 -9.11
N CYS A 92 -5.28 -5.93 -9.05
CA CYS A 92 -5.88 -6.62 -7.91
C CYS A 92 -5.03 -6.46 -6.64
N PHE A 93 -3.71 -6.63 -6.75
CA PHE A 93 -2.79 -6.41 -5.65
C PHE A 93 -2.79 -4.95 -5.21
N LEU A 94 -2.78 -4.01 -6.16
CA LEU A 94 -2.79 -2.58 -5.86
C LEU A 94 -4.04 -2.16 -5.09
N LYS A 95 -5.21 -2.59 -5.56
CA LYS A 95 -6.49 -2.30 -4.90
C LYS A 95 -6.52 -2.84 -3.48
N ARG A 96 -6.09 -4.10 -3.28
CA ARG A 96 -5.98 -4.68 -1.94
C ARG A 96 -4.97 -3.92 -1.07
N LEU A 97 -3.82 -3.55 -1.62
CA LEU A 97 -2.80 -2.79 -0.89
C LEU A 97 -3.33 -1.43 -0.41
N LEU A 98 -4.06 -0.70 -1.26
CA LEU A 98 -4.68 0.58 -0.89
C LEU A 98 -5.70 0.42 0.24
N ARG A 99 -6.52 -0.64 0.18
CA ARG A 99 -7.48 -0.98 1.24
C ARG A 99 -6.80 -1.26 2.57
N GLU A 100 -5.76 -2.09 2.58
CA GLU A 100 -5.00 -2.39 3.81
C GLU A 100 -4.30 -1.16 4.39
N ILE A 101 -3.73 -0.29 3.55
CA ILE A 101 -3.15 0.98 3.98
C ILE A 101 -4.20 1.86 4.65
N LYS A 102 -5.39 1.99 4.04
CA LYS A 102 -6.51 2.77 4.60
C LYS A 102 -6.94 2.21 5.96
N THR A 103 -7.12 0.89 6.05
CA THR A 103 -7.49 0.22 7.30
C THR A 103 -6.43 0.45 8.38
N CYS A 104 -5.16 0.32 8.04
CA CYS A 104 -4.06 0.48 8.99
C CYS A 104 -3.96 1.93 9.51
N TRP A 105 -4.11 2.93 8.64
CA TRP A 105 -4.19 4.33 9.07
C TRP A 105 -5.41 4.59 9.96
N ASN A 106 -6.58 4.04 9.62
CA ASN A 106 -7.76 4.17 10.45
C ASN A 106 -7.56 3.56 11.85
N LYS A 107 -6.81 2.47 11.95
CA LYS A 107 -6.46 1.85 13.23
C LYS A 107 -5.59 2.80 14.09
N ILE A 108 -4.52 3.35 13.51
CA ILE A 108 -3.66 4.33 14.20
C ILE A 108 -4.47 5.58 14.63
N LEU A 109 -5.28 6.13 13.73
CA LEU A 109 -5.99 7.39 13.96
C LEU A 109 -7.16 7.28 14.95
N LYS A 110 -7.81 6.11 15.04
CA LYS A 110 -8.89 5.87 16.00
C LYS A 110 -8.37 5.51 17.40
N GLY A 111 -7.06 5.24 17.53
CA GLY A 111 -6.45 4.68 18.72
C GLY A 111 -6.76 3.18 18.83
N SER A 112 -5.76 2.37 19.15
CA SER A 112 -5.98 1.02 19.69
C SER A 112 -6.74 1.20 21.01
N ILE A 113 -8.05 0.94 20.98
CA ILE A 113 -8.91 0.93 22.17
C ILE A 113 -8.44 -0.17 23.10
#